data_AF-A0A1F7YJI7-F1
#
_entry.id   AF-A0A1F7YJI7-F1
#
_cell.length_a   1.000
_cell.length_b   1.000
_cell.length_c   1.000
_cell.angle_alpha   90.00
_cell.angle_beta   90.00
_cell.angle_gamma   90.00
#
_symmetry.space_group_name_H-M   'P 1'
#
loop_
_entity.id
_entity.type
_entity.pdbx_description
1 polymer ?
#
loop_
_entity_poly.entity_id
_entity_poly.type
_entity_poly.pdbx_seq_one_letter_code
_entity_poly.pdbx_strand_id
1 'polypeptide(L)'
;MDRPRGESGKYISKEEAENISEQDLPKLVHKSSTMTGALKKLKDASEEKTLDEPLLDIKVNNPLSRLYKLLNQLKKKQTTTITFRLGIPLIALPVLITAFAGLFFGLGKVTTQPKEKIVEVEKEPDFVNVSKAGLLKIMVGDAESTYYLIMPSGEAIKLNIPSSFNVSNYDGKRILATGKYYTKDQLIVVDSISGLEVLPLRPSPIPTQIPTPTPSEIVN
;
A
#
# COMPACT_ATOMS: atom_id res chain seq x y z
N MET A 1 68.43 -16.01 -6.95
CA MET A 1 67.57 -14.90 -7.43
C MET A 1 67.36 -15.13 -8.91
N ASP A 2 66.26 -15.81 -9.28
CA ASP A 2 65.94 -16.10 -10.68
C ASP A 2 65.48 -14.83 -11.41
N ARG A 3 66.01 -14.61 -12.62
CA ARG A 3 65.62 -13.49 -13.49
C ARG A 3 64.42 -13.91 -14.36
N PRO A 4 63.40 -13.06 -14.52
CA PRO A 4 62.23 -13.39 -15.34
C PRO A 4 62.61 -13.61 -16.82
N ARG A 5 61.90 -14.52 -17.49
CA ARG A 5 62.10 -14.85 -18.92
C ARG A 5 60.80 -14.66 -19.68
N GLY A 6 60.90 -14.15 -20.91
CA GLY A 6 59.75 -14.00 -21.83
C GLY A 6 59.47 -15.29 -22.61
N GLU A 7 58.41 -15.27 -23.43
CA GLU A 7 57.89 -16.42 -24.20
C GLU A 7 58.91 -17.05 -25.19
N SER A 8 59.95 -16.30 -25.56
CA SER A 8 61.07 -16.78 -26.40
C SER A 8 62.27 -17.35 -25.61
N GLY A 9 62.17 -17.44 -24.28
CA GLY A 9 63.20 -18.02 -23.40
C GLY A 9 64.39 -17.11 -23.08
N LYS A 10 64.40 -15.86 -23.56
CA LYS A 10 65.41 -14.85 -23.20
C LYS A 10 65.04 -14.12 -21.90
N TYR A 11 66.05 -13.62 -21.18
CA TYR A 11 65.84 -12.82 -19.97
C TYR A 11 65.20 -11.48 -20.33
N ILE A 12 64.17 -11.12 -19.58
CA ILE A 12 63.47 -9.83 -19.71
C ILE A 12 63.78 -8.94 -18.49
N SER A 13 63.57 -7.63 -18.64
CA SER A 13 63.73 -6.68 -17.55
C SER A 13 62.62 -6.86 -16.50
N LYS A 14 62.83 -6.42 -15.26
CA LYS A 14 61.83 -6.58 -14.18
C LYS A 14 60.55 -5.77 -14.45
N GLU A 15 60.68 -4.60 -15.06
CA GLU A 15 59.56 -3.71 -15.42
C GLU A 15 58.68 -4.29 -16.56
N GLU A 16 59.28 -5.08 -17.44
CA GLU A 16 58.59 -5.78 -18.53
C GLU A 16 57.90 -7.07 -18.04
N ALA A 17 58.44 -7.72 -17.00
CA ALA A 17 57.81 -8.88 -16.36
C ALA A 17 56.55 -8.52 -15.55
N GLU A 18 56.51 -7.34 -14.93
CA GLU A 18 55.33 -6.86 -14.19
C GLU A 18 54.19 -6.46 -15.14
N ASN A 19 54.50 -5.86 -16.31
CA ASN A 19 53.49 -5.55 -17.32
C ASN A 19 52.88 -6.79 -18.01
N ILE A 20 53.65 -7.87 -18.19
CA ILE A 20 53.14 -9.14 -18.74
C ILE A 20 52.35 -9.92 -17.68
N SER A 21 52.58 -9.67 -16.39
CA SER A 21 51.83 -10.32 -15.30
C SER A 21 50.42 -9.76 -15.10
N GLU A 22 50.12 -8.55 -15.57
CA GLU A 22 48.78 -7.92 -15.46
C GLU A 22 47.91 -8.13 -16.71
N GLN A 23 48.48 -8.55 -17.84
CA GLN A 23 47.76 -8.90 -19.06
C GLN A 23 48.09 -10.34 -19.47
N ASP A 24 47.08 -11.21 -19.37
CA ASP A 24 47.03 -12.58 -19.87
C ASP A 24 47.68 -13.69 -19.01
N LEU A 25 46.91 -14.24 -18.06
CA LEU A 25 47.09 -15.63 -17.65
C LEU A 25 46.80 -16.56 -18.85
N PRO A 26 47.74 -17.42 -19.29
CA PRO A 26 47.42 -18.46 -20.26
C PRO A 26 46.57 -19.54 -19.57
N LYS A 27 45.33 -19.70 -20.05
CA LYS A 27 44.48 -20.85 -19.70
C LYS A 27 45.21 -22.14 -20.08
N LEU A 28 45.31 -23.07 -19.13
CA LEU A 28 45.79 -24.44 -19.35
C LEU A 28 44.99 -25.11 -20.47
N VAL A 29 45.56 -25.13 -21.68
CA VAL A 29 45.04 -25.88 -22.81
C VAL A 29 45.36 -27.35 -22.59
N HIS A 30 44.42 -28.08 -22.00
CA HIS A 30 44.44 -29.54 -22.09
C HIS A 30 44.19 -29.91 -23.55
N LYS A 31 45.25 -30.31 -24.27
CA LYS A 31 45.13 -30.99 -25.56
C LYS A 31 44.37 -32.30 -25.34
N SER A 32 43.06 -32.28 -25.53
CA SER A 32 42.23 -33.49 -25.54
C SER A 32 42.55 -34.27 -26.81
N SER A 33 43.28 -35.39 -26.67
CA SER A 33 43.35 -36.40 -27.72
C SER A 33 41.93 -36.90 -27.98
N THR A 34 41.46 -36.73 -29.21
CA THR A 34 40.19 -37.29 -29.70
C THR A 34 40.25 -38.81 -29.63
N MET A 35 39.70 -39.40 -28.56
CA MET A 35 39.48 -40.84 -28.47
C MET A 35 38.13 -41.18 -29.11
N THR A 36 38.18 -41.95 -30.19
CA THR A 36 37.02 -42.32 -31.00
C THR A 36 36.26 -43.50 -30.39
N GLY A 37 34.92 -43.38 -30.33
CA GLY A 37 33.99 -44.43 -30.76
C GLY A 37 33.49 -45.49 -29.76
N ALA A 38 34.28 -45.99 -28.81
CA ALA A 38 33.82 -47.11 -27.97
C ALA A 38 34.17 -47.00 -26.47
N LEU A 39 35.33 -46.43 -26.13
CA LEU A 39 35.75 -46.25 -24.72
C LEU A 39 34.99 -45.12 -24.01
N LYS A 40 34.42 -44.17 -24.77
CA LYS A 40 33.56 -43.11 -24.24
C LYS A 40 32.28 -43.68 -23.62
N LYS A 41 31.67 -44.66 -24.28
CA LYS A 41 30.43 -45.32 -23.80
C LYS A 41 30.60 -46.13 -22.52
N LEU A 42 31.81 -46.59 -22.21
CA LEU A 42 32.09 -47.31 -20.96
C LEU A 42 32.35 -46.35 -19.80
N LYS A 43 32.93 -45.18 -20.06
CA LYS A 43 33.04 -44.11 -19.04
C LYS A 43 31.69 -43.45 -18.77
N ASP A 44 30.88 -43.25 -19.81
CA ASP A 44 29.51 -42.72 -19.69
C ASP A 44 28.53 -43.68 -18.97
N ALA A 45 28.89 -44.96 -18.77
CA ALA A 45 28.06 -45.95 -18.09
C ALA A 45 28.42 -46.17 -16.60
N SER A 46 29.61 -45.76 -16.15
CA SER A 46 30.02 -45.85 -14.74
C SER A 46 29.76 -44.59 -13.93
N GLU A 47 29.21 -43.55 -14.56
CA GLU A 47 28.94 -42.23 -13.95
C GLU A 47 27.41 -42.00 -13.81
N GLU A 48 26.65 -43.06 -13.57
CA GLU A 48 25.26 -42.91 -13.11
C GLU A 48 25.21 -42.56 -11.62
N LYS A 49 24.69 -41.35 -11.36
CA LYS A 49 23.82 -40.97 -10.24
C LYS A 49 24.43 -40.95 -8.84
N THR A 50 24.91 -39.77 -8.45
CA THR A 50 24.62 -39.24 -7.10
C THR A 50 24.41 -37.72 -7.13
N LEU A 51 23.15 -37.33 -6.97
CA LEU A 51 22.67 -36.26 -6.08
C LEU A 51 22.86 -34.76 -6.43
N ASP A 52 23.50 -34.38 -7.53
CA ASP A 52 23.63 -32.95 -7.91
C ASP A 52 22.72 -32.51 -9.07
N GLU A 53 21.74 -33.32 -9.46
CA GLU A 53 20.69 -32.87 -10.37
C GLU A 53 19.58 -32.21 -9.54
N PRO A 54 19.29 -30.91 -9.74
CA PRO A 54 18.29 -30.23 -8.92
C PRO A 54 16.95 -30.96 -9.09
N LEU A 55 16.36 -31.40 -7.97
CA LEU A 55 15.04 -32.05 -7.93
C LEU A 55 13.92 -31.18 -8.54
N LEU A 56 14.21 -29.91 -8.84
CA LEU A 56 13.30 -28.97 -9.49
C LEU A 56 14.11 -27.94 -10.31
N ASP A 57 14.22 -28.12 -11.63
CA ASP A 57 14.64 -27.06 -12.55
C ASP A 57 13.43 -26.16 -12.86
N ILE A 58 13.30 -25.06 -12.11
CA ILE A 58 12.33 -24.01 -12.44
C ILE A 58 12.94 -23.22 -13.60
N LYS A 59 12.73 -23.71 -14.82
CA LYS A 59 13.00 -22.94 -16.04
C LYS A 59 12.03 -21.76 -16.09
N VAL A 60 12.44 -20.64 -15.52
CA VAL A 60 11.69 -19.39 -15.60
C VAL A 60 11.67 -19.00 -17.07
N ASN A 61 10.55 -19.28 -17.75
CA ASN A 61 10.33 -18.89 -19.13
C ASN A 61 10.23 -17.37 -19.16
N ASN A 62 11.37 -16.68 -19.23
CA ASN A 62 11.43 -15.24 -19.15
C ASN A 62 10.72 -14.63 -20.38
N PRO A 63 9.51 -14.06 -20.20
CA PRO A 63 8.73 -13.55 -21.31
C PRO A 63 9.41 -12.34 -21.97
N LEU A 64 10.22 -11.60 -21.21
CA LEU A 64 10.96 -10.43 -21.70
C LEU A 64 12.06 -10.84 -22.69
N SER A 65 12.73 -11.97 -22.46
CA SER A 65 13.72 -12.51 -23.40
C SER A 65 13.09 -12.92 -24.74
N ARG A 66 11.88 -13.50 -24.69
CA ARG A 66 11.09 -13.82 -25.89
C ARG A 66 10.67 -12.56 -26.64
N LEU A 67 10.19 -11.54 -25.94
CA LEU A 67 9.82 -10.26 -26.53
C LEU A 67 11.02 -9.56 -27.19
N TYR A 68 12.18 -9.56 -26.53
CA TYR A 68 13.42 -9.00 -27.08
C TYR A 68 13.90 -9.73 -28.33
N LYS A 69 13.81 -11.08 -28.35
CA LYS A 69 14.12 -11.89 -29.54
C LYS A 69 13.15 -11.59 -30.69
N LEU A 70 11.86 -11.41 -30.41
CA LEU A 70 10.83 -11.05 -31.39
C LEU A 70 11.09 -9.64 -31.96
N LEU A 71 11.39 -8.67 -31.12
CA LEU A 71 11.79 -7.31 -31.52
C LEU A 71 13.06 -7.32 -32.37
N ASN A 72 14.06 -8.11 -32.02
CA ASN A 72 15.29 -8.26 -32.82
C ASN A 72 15.05 -8.96 -34.16
N GLN A 73 14.08 -9.87 -34.25
CA GLN A 73 13.67 -10.48 -35.51
C GLN A 73 12.89 -9.49 -36.38
N LEU A 74 12.01 -8.66 -35.80
CA LEU A 74 11.33 -7.56 -36.49
C LEU A 74 12.32 -6.55 -37.05
N LYS A 75 13.32 -6.14 -36.26
CA LYS A 75 14.37 -5.20 -36.68
C LYS A 75 15.21 -5.71 -37.87
N LYS A 76 15.41 -7.03 -37.99
CA LYS A 76 16.21 -7.65 -39.07
C LYS A 76 15.43 -7.85 -40.38
N LYS A 77 14.10 -7.86 -40.35
CA LYS A 77 13.27 -7.99 -41.55
C LYS A 77 13.06 -6.61 -42.18
N GLN A 78 13.20 -6.50 -43.50
CA GLN A 78 13.05 -5.22 -44.21
C GLN A 78 11.59 -4.72 -44.24
N THR A 79 10.59 -5.61 -44.21
CA THR A 79 9.17 -5.24 -44.15
C THR A 79 8.39 -6.22 -43.27
N THR A 80 7.70 -5.71 -42.24
CA THR A 80 6.71 -6.49 -41.47
C THR A 80 5.46 -5.63 -41.29
N THR A 81 4.34 -6.07 -41.88
CA THR A 81 3.07 -5.37 -41.79
C THR A 81 2.30 -5.86 -40.56
N ILE A 82 2.13 -5.00 -39.56
CA ILE A 82 1.30 -5.29 -38.38
C ILE A 82 0.01 -4.48 -38.52
N THR A 83 -1.13 -5.17 -38.55
CA THR A 83 -2.45 -4.55 -38.66
C THR A 83 -3.17 -4.64 -37.32
N PHE A 84 -3.51 -3.49 -36.75
CA PHE A 84 -4.34 -3.41 -35.55
C PHE A 84 -5.72 -2.88 -35.95
N ARG A 85 -6.76 -3.71 -35.74
CA ARG A 85 -8.16 -3.31 -35.93
C ARG A 85 -8.75 -3.03 -34.56
N LEU A 86 -9.00 -1.76 -34.24
CA LEU A 86 -9.56 -1.35 -32.96
C LEU A 86 -10.97 -0.80 -33.20
N GLY A 87 -11.98 -1.49 -32.66
CA GLY A 87 -13.38 -1.08 -32.78
C GLY A 87 -13.73 -0.02 -31.75
N ILE A 88 -13.51 1.26 -32.07
CA ILE A 88 -13.74 2.38 -31.16
C ILE A 88 -15.01 3.11 -31.57
N PRO A 89 -15.91 3.44 -30.64
CA PRO A 89 -17.05 4.30 -30.94
C PRO A 89 -16.56 5.69 -31.32
N LEU A 90 -17.18 6.31 -32.33
CA LEU A 90 -16.71 7.57 -32.92
C LEU A 90 -16.54 8.71 -31.91
N ILE A 91 -17.30 8.69 -30.80
CA ILE A 91 -17.23 9.67 -29.72
C ILE A 91 -15.93 9.61 -28.90
N ALA A 92 -15.29 8.44 -28.80
CA ALA A 92 -14.06 8.25 -28.03
C ALA A 92 -12.78 8.48 -28.87
N LEU A 93 -12.93 8.65 -30.19
CA LEU A 93 -11.83 8.84 -31.13
C LEU A 93 -11.00 10.12 -30.86
N PRO A 94 -11.58 11.28 -30.51
CA PRO A 94 -10.79 12.49 -30.20
C PRO A 94 -9.89 12.29 -28.98
N VAL A 95 -10.41 11.65 -27.92
CA VAL A 95 -9.68 11.35 -26.68
C VAL A 95 -8.53 10.38 -26.94
N LEU A 96 -8.77 9.39 -27.79
CA LEU A 96 -7.74 8.42 -28.15
C LEU A 96 -6.62 9.09 -28.98
N ILE A 97 -6.97 9.91 -29.97
CA ILE A 97 -6.01 10.64 -30.79
C ILE A 97 -5.17 11.59 -29.93
N THR A 98 -5.78 12.33 -29.01
CA THR A 98 -5.03 13.25 -28.12
C THR A 98 -4.12 12.49 -27.16
N ALA A 99 -4.55 11.35 -26.62
CA ALA A 99 -3.71 10.51 -25.76
C ALA A 99 -2.49 9.95 -26.53
N PHE A 100 -2.69 9.43 -27.74
CA PHE A 100 -1.57 8.96 -28.57
C PHE A 100 -0.69 10.10 -29.05
N ALA A 101 -1.26 11.23 -29.46
CA ALA A 101 -0.50 12.41 -29.84
C ALA A 101 0.33 12.93 -28.66
N GLY A 102 -0.19 12.93 -27.44
CA GLY A 102 0.57 13.27 -26.23
C GLY A 102 1.76 12.35 -26.00
N LEU A 103 1.60 11.04 -26.27
CA LEU A 103 2.68 10.06 -26.12
C LEU A 103 3.79 10.25 -27.18
N PHE A 104 3.44 10.59 -28.43
CA PHE A 104 4.40 10.73 -29.54
C PHE A 104 4.97 12.15 -29.69
N PHE A 105 4.20 13.20 -29.39
CA PHE A 105 4.64 14.60 -29.47
C PHE A 105 5.14 15.17 -28.12
N GLY A 106 4.92 14.46 -27.00
CA GLY A 106 5.28 14.91 -25.65
C GLY A 106 6.71 14.63 -25.20
N LEU A 107 7.57 13.99 -26.01
CA LEU A 107 8.96 13.66 -25.61
C LEU A 107 9.90 14.86 -25.39
N GLY A 108 9.43 16.11 -25.53
CA GLY A 108 10.26 17.30 -25.26
C GLY A 108 9.52 18.52 -24.72
N LYS A 109 8.20 18.45 -24.51
CA LYS A 109 7.44 19.54 -23.90
C LYS A 109 6.47 18.91 -22.92
N VAL A 110 6.65 19.25 -21.64
CA VAL A 110 5.70 18.99 -20.57
C VAL A 110 4.38 19.59 -21.04
N THR A 111 3.52 18.74 -21.60
CA THR A 111 2.14 19.08 -21.83
C THR A 111 1.59 19.40 -20.45
N THR A 112 1.33 20.68 -20.21
CA THR A 112 0.53 21.10 -19.07
C THR A 112 -0.77 20.33 -19.19
N GLN A 113 -0.91 19.29 -18.37
CA GLN A 113 -2.14 18.54 -18.31
C GLN A 113 -3.25 19.58 -18.12
N PRO A 114 -4.34 19.53 -18.91
CA PRO A 114 -5.54 20.24 -18.49
C PRO A 114 -5.79 19.70 -17.09
N LYS A 115 -5.71 20.59 -16.10
CA LYS A 115 -6.01 20.27 -14.72
C LYS A 115 -7.48 19.88 -14.75
N GLU A 116 -7.74 18.59 -14.95
CA GLU A 116 -9.05 18.02 -14.79
C GLU A 116 -9.42 18.45 -13.38
N LYS A 117 -10.37 19.39 -13.32
CA LYS A 117 -11.06 19.69 -12.09
C LYS A 117 -11.83 18.40 -11.85
N ILE A 118 -11.17 17.46 -11.17
CA ILE A 118 -11.80 16.34 -10.52
C ILE A 118 -12.84 17.06 -9.66
N VAL A 119 -14.07 17.08 -10.14
CA VAL A 119 -15.21 17.29 -9.26
C VAL A 119 -15.21 16.00 -8.47
N GLU A 120 -14.39 16.00 -7.42
CA GLU A 120 -14.54 15.09 -6.31
C GLU A 120 -15.99 15.31 -5.92
N VAL A 121 -16.85 14.37 -6.30
CA VAL A 121 -18.20 14.30 -5.76
C VAL A 121 -17.92 14.01 -4.30
N GLU A 122 -17.80 15.08 -3.53
CA GLU A 122 -17.69 15.07 -2.08
C GLU A 122 -18.89 14.25 -1.65
N LYS A 123 -18.65 12.96 -1.40
CA LYS A 123 -19.67 12.06 -0.91
C LYS A 123 -20.08 12.69 0.41
N GLU A 124 -21.26 13.29 0.45
CA GLU A 124 -21.78 13.93 1.65
C GLU A 124 -21.53 12.97 2.81
N PRO A 125 -20.88 13.43 3.88
CA PRO A 125 -20.48 12.53 4.95
C PRO A 125 -21.77 11.95 5.54
N ASP A 126 -21.99 10.65 5.38
CA ASP A 126 -23.15 9.94 5.91
C ASP A 126 -23.20 10.17 7.43
N PHE A 127 -24.08 11.07 7.89
CA PHE A 127 -24.27 11.38 9.30
C PHE A 127 -25.67 11.00 9.76
N VAL A 128 -25.79 10.60 11.03
CA VAL A 128 -27.07 10.29 11.67
C VAL A 128 -27.21 11.19 12.88
N ASN A 129 -28.37 11.84 13.05
CA ASN A 129 -28.66 12.59 14.26
C ASN A 129 -28.88 11.62 15.41
N VAL A 130 -28.09 11.73 16.48
CA VAL A 130 -28.18 10.86 17.65
C VAL A 130 -28.16 11.68 18.93
N SER A 131 -28.79 11.12 19.96
CA SER A 131 -28.67 11.59 21.34
C SER A 131 -28.11 10.44 22.17
N LYS A 132 -26.92 10.62 22.74
CA LYS A 132 -26.25 9.60 23.56
C LYS A 132 -25.98 10.13 24.96
N ALA A 133 -26.27 9.32 25.97
CA ALA A 133 -25.99 9.64 27.36
C ALA A 133 -24.77 8.86 27.84
N GLY A 134 -23.80 9.56 28.44
CA GLY A 134 -22.56 8.98 28.91
C GLY A 134 -21.84 9.89 29.90
N LEU A 135 -20.68 9.45 30.37
CA LEU A 135 -19.81 10.25 31.24
C LEU A 135 -18.86 11.08 30.37
N LEU A 136 -18.85 12.40 30.55
CA LEU A 136 -17.91 13.27 29.85
C LEU A 136 -16.52 13.10 30.46
N LYS A 137 -15.53 12.81 29.62
CA LYS A 137 -14.12 12.82 29.99
C LYS A 137 -13.36 13.81 29.13
N ILE A 138 -12.62 14.70 29.78
CA ILE A 138 -11.78 15.68 29.11
C ILE A 138 -10.33 15.22 29.14
N MET A 139 -9.70 15.20 27.97
CA MET A 139 -8.26 14.99 27.82
C MET A 139 -7.62 16.31 27.39
N VAL A 140 -6.84 16.90 28.28
CA VAL A 140 -6.10 18.13 27.99
C VAL A 140 -4.81 17.74 27.27
N GLY A 141 -4.71 18.09 25.99
CA GLY A 141 -3.46 18.02 25.23
C GLY A 141 -2.70 19.35 25.26
N ASP A 142 -1.49 19.37 24.71
CA ASP A 142 -0.62 20.55 24.72
C ASP A 142 -1.19 21.74 23.90
N ALA A 143 -2.02 21.47 22.89
CA ALA A 143 -2.61 22.48 22.01
C ALA A 143 -4.14 22.59 22.11
N GLU A 144 -4.84 21.46 22.26
CA GLU A 144 -6.31 21.42 22.28
C GLU A 144 -6.80 20.38 23.29
N SER A 145 -7.91 20.70 23.97
CA SER A 145 -8.63 19.75 24.80
C SER A 145 -9.52 18.86 23.94
N THR A 146 -9.33 17.55 24.03
CA THR A 146 -10.20 16.56 23.38
C THR A 146 -11.26 16.07 24.34
N TYR A 147 -12.50 15.99 23.88
CA TYR A 147 -13.65 15.56 24.67
C TYR A 147 -14.09 14.16 24.26
N TYR A 148 -14.36 13.31 25.25
CA TYR A 148 -14.84 11.95 25.05
C TYR A 148 -16.12 11.71 25.85
N LEU A 149 -17.08 11.02 25.24
CA LEU A 149 -18.26 10.49 25.90
C LEU A 149 -18.04 9.01 26.18
N ILE A 150 -17.88 8.66 27.46
CA ILE A 150 -17.77 7.28 27.90
C ILE A 150 -19.18 6.72 28.05
N MET A 151 -19.54 5.80 27.16
CA MET A 151 -20.83 5.12 27.17
C MET A 151 -20.90 4.10 28.30
N PRO A 152 -22.12 3.76 28.79
CA PRO A 152 -22.30 2.67 29.76
C PRO A 152 -21.79 1.31 29.27
N SER A 153 -21.67 1.11 27.95
CA SER A 153 -21.07 -0.07 27.33
C SER A 153 -19.54 -0.14 27.47
N GLY A 154 -18.89 0.92 27.94
CA GLY A 154 -17.42 1.06 27.98
C GLY A 154 -16.82 1.63 26.70
N GLU A 155 -17.62 1.89 25.67
CA GLU A 155 -17.18 2.55 24.43
C GLU A 155 -16.92 4.04 24.67
N ALA A 156 -15.82 4.58 24.13
CA ALA A 156 -15.49 5.99 24.18
C ALA A 156 -15.71 6.64 22.81
N ILE A 157 -16.66 7.57 22.74
CA ILE A 157 -16.99 8.29 21.50
C ILE A 157 -16.39 9.70 21.57
N LYS A 158 -15.69 10.14 20.52
CA LYS A 158 -15.12 11.48 20.49
C LYS A 158 -16.23 12.52 20.29
N LEU A 159 -16.15 13.64 21.00
CA LEU A 159 -17.04 14.77 20.84
C LEU A 159 -16.29 15.95 20.21
N ASN A 160 -16.85 16.54 19.16
CA ASN A 160 -16.44 17.84 18.65
C ASN A 160 -17.39 18.90 19.22
N ILE A 161 -16.88 19.67 20.18
CA ILE A 161 -17.63 20.70 20.90
C ILE A 161 -16.98 22.04 20.53
N PRO A 162 -17.74 23.01 20.00
CA PRO A 162 -17.25 24.35 19.72
C PRO A 162 -16.57 24.99 20.95
N SER A 163 -15.46 25.69 20.73
CA SER A 163 -14.68 26.36 21.80
C SER A 163 -15.44 27.49 22.49
N SER A 164 -16.58 27.93 21.93
CA SER A 164 -17.50 28.87 22.58
C SER A 164 -18.17 28.30 23.83
N PHE A 165 -18.16 26.98 24.02
CA PHE A 165 -18.81 26.32 25.15
C PHE A 165 -17.81 25.99 26.26
N ASN A 166 -18.08 26.47 27.48
CA ASN A 166 -17.30 26.09 28.66
C ASN A 166 -17.76 24.73 29.20
N VAL A 167 -17.12 23.66 28.72
CA VAL A 167 -17.39 22.27 29.12
C VAL A 167 -16.48 21.77 30.24
N SER A 168 -15.48 22.55 30.66
CA SER A 168 -14.50 22.17 31.69
C SER A 168 -15.16 21.81 33.03
N ASN A 169 -16.27 22.47 33.37
CA ASN A 169 -17.03 22.21 34.60
C ASN A 169 -17.85 20.91 34.58
N TYR A 170 -17.86 20.20 33.45
CA TYR A 170 -18.61 18.97 33.24
C TYR A 170 -17.72 17.73 33.17
N ASP A 171 -16.40 17.85 33.37
CA ASP A 171 -15.52 16.69 33.45
C ASP A 171 -15.99 15.72 34.55
N GLY A 172 -16.08 14.44 34.21
CA GLY A 172 -16.57 13.39 35.08
C GLY A 172 -18.09 13.39 35.33
N LYS A 173 -18.85 14.33 34.76
CA LYS A 173 -20.31 14.36 34.91
C LYS A 173 -20.99 13.53 33.83
N ARG A 174 -22.15 12.99 34.17
CA ARG A 174 -23.02 12.32 33.20
C ARG A 174 -23.72 13.41 32.38
N ILE A 175 -23.59 13.33 31.07
CA ILE A 175 -24.20 14.26 30.13
C ILE A 175 -25.00 13.51 29.06
N LEU A 176 -26.00 14.18 28.50
CA LEU A 176 -26.66 13.83 27.26
C LEU A 176 -26.08 14.71 26.15
N ALA A 177 -25.43 14.09 25.17
CA ALA A 177 -24.90 14.76 23.99
C ALA A 177 -25.78 14.44 22.78
N THR A 178 -26.32 15.49 22.16
CA THR A 178 -27.16 15.45 20.96
C THR A 178 -26.45 16.15 19.83
N GLY A 179 -26.33 15.47 18.68
CA GLY A 179 -25.63 16.01 17.54
C GLY A 179 -25.58 15.07 16.35
N LYS A 180 -24.76 15.42 15.37
CA LYS A 180 -24.52 14.62 14.17
C LYS A 180 -23.44 13.59 14.46
N TYR A 181 -23.77 12.32 14.32
CA TYR A 181 -22.84 11.22 14.47
C TYR A 181 -22.32 10.74 13.13
N TYR A 182 -21.00 10.81 12.97
CA TYR A 182 -20.27 10.30 11.83
C TYR A 182 -19.77 8.89 12.16
N THR A 183 -20.35 7.87 11.53
CA THR A 183 -20.05 6.46 11.79
C THR A 183 -18.62 6.07 11.45
N LYS A 184 -18.02 6.71 10.44
CA LYS A 184 -16.63 6.45 10.02
C LYS A 184 -15.62 6.93 11.05
N ASP A 185 -15.87 8.10 11.62
CA ASP A 185 -14.93 8.79 12.52
C ASP A 185 -15.24 8.55 14.01
N GLN A 186 -16.34 7.84 14.30
CA GLN A 186 -16.90 7.66 15.66
C GLN A 186 -16.95 9.00 16.42
N LEU A 187 -17.46 10.01 15.73
CA LEU A 187 -17.43 11.41 16.16
C LEU A 187 -18.85 11.94 16.26
N ILE A 188 -19.21 12.53 17.39
CA ILE A 188 -20.42 13.34 17.54
C ILE A 188 -20.03 14.80 17.46
N VAL A 189 -20.56 15.51 16.46
CA VAL A 189 -20.44 16.96 16.34
C VAL A 189 -21.66 17.61 16.98
N VAL A 190 -21.42 18.41 18.00
CA VAL A 190 -22.48 19.10 18.76
C VAL A 190 -22.55 20.55 18.31
N ASP A 191 -23.56 20.88 17.51
CA ASP A 191 -23.70 22.19 16.88
C ASP A 191 -24.18 23.29 17.85
N SER A 192 -24.89 22.94 18.93
CA SER A 192 -25.47 23.91 19.87
C SER A 192 -25.34 23.51 21.34
N ILE A 193 -25.33 24.50 22.23
CA ILE A 193 -25.26 24.28 23.69
C ILE A 193 -26.47 23.50 24.22
N SER A 194 -27.64 23.67 23.61
CA SER A 194 -28.85 22.91 23.95
C SER A 194 -28.70 21.42 23.63
N GLY A 195 -27.71 21.06 22.81
CA GLY A 195 -27.34 19.67 22.55
C GLY A 195 -26.54 19.03 23.68
N LEU A 196 -26.07 19.79 24.67
CA LEU A 196 -25.37 19.27 25.85
C LEU A 196 -26.21 19.53 27.11
N GLU A 197 -26.71 18.47 27.72
CA GLU A 197 -27.44 18.53 28.98
C GLU A 197 -26.74 17.71 30.05
N VAL A 198 -26.62 18.26 31.26
CA VAL A 198 -26.06 17.52 32.41
C VAL A 198 -27.16 16.70 33.05
N LEU A 199 -26.97 15.39 33.10
CA LEU A 199 -27.91 14.47 33.73
C LEU A 199 -27.57 14.29 35.21
N PRO A 200 -28.58 14.18 36.09
CA PRO A 200 -28.34 13.89 37.49
C PRO A 200 -27.77 12.48 37.67
N LEU A 201 -26.88 12.33 38.65
CA LEU A 201 -26.28 11.02 39.01
C LEU A 201 -27.30 10.05 39.61
N ARG A 202 -28.41 10.56 40.16
CA ARG A 202 -29.49 9.77 40.76
C ARG A 202 -30.83 10.25 40.21
N PRO A 203 -31.76 9.34 39.86
CA PRO A 203 -33.12 9.73 39.51
C PRO A 203 -33.80 10.41 40.71
N SER A 204 -34.58 11.46 40.45
CA SER A 204 -35.45 12.04 41.47
C SER A 204 -36.49 10.99 41.90
N PRO A 205 -36.75 10.80 43.20
CA PRO A 205 -37.77 9.85 43.63
C PRO A 205 -39.14 10.27 43.08
N ILE A 206 -39.85 9.32 42.48
CA ILE A 206 -41.24 9.53 42.08
C ILE A 206 -42.05 9.78 43.35
N PRO A 207 -42.88 10.84 43.43
CA PRO A 207 -43.72 11.06 44.60
C PRO A 207 -44.66 9.86 44.74
N THR A 208 -44.41 9.05 45.78
CA THR A 208 -45.31 7.96 46.13
C THR A 208 -46.54 8.60 46.79
N GLN A 209 -47.66 8.62 46.07
CA GLN A 209 -48.94 9.00 46.69
C GLN A 209 -49.28 7.94 47.73
N ILE A 210 -49.25 8.31 49.00
CA ILE A 210 -49.77 7.46 50.07
C ILE A 210 -51.28 7.39 49.85
N PRO A 211 -51.88 6.20 49.66
CA PRO A 211 -53.32 6.10 49.48
C PRO A 211 -54.02 6.61 50.74
N THR A 212 -54.92 7.58 50.57
CA THR A 212 -55.81 8.04 51.66
C THR A 212 -56.63 6.85 52.14
N PRO A 213 -56.63 6.50 53.43
CA PRO A 213 -57.43 5.39 53.93
C PRO A 213 -58.92 5.69 53.70
N THR A 214 -59.60 4.81 52.95
CA THR A 214 -61.06 4.84 52.81
C THR A 214 -61.67 4.50 54.18
N PRO A 215 -62.52 5.36 54.77
CA PRO A 215 -63.17 5.04 56.03
C PRO A 215 -64.07 3.82 55.85
N SER A 216 -63.84 2.79 56.66
CA SER A 216 -64.74 1.63 56.73
C SER A 216 -66.04 2.06 57.40
N GLU A 217 -67.15 1.93 56.69
CA GLU A 217 -68.48 2.17 57.20
C GLU A 217 -68.79 1.13 58.29
N ILE A 218 -68.99 1.59 59.52
CA ILE A 218 -69.41 0.74 60.63
C ILE A 218 -70.93 0.54 60.49
N VAL A 219 -71.33 -0.66 60.08
CA VAL A 219 -72.75 -1.06 60.06
C VAL A 219 -73.14 -1.42 61.49
N ASN A 220 -74.05 -0.64 62.08
CA ASN A 220 -74.73 -0.93 63.34
C ASN A 220 -75.97 -1.79 63.12
#